data_AF-A0A9N9H092-F1
#
_entry.id   AF-A0A9N9H092-F1
#
_cell.length_a   1.000
_cell.length_b   1.000
_cell.length_c   1.000
_cell.angle_alpha   90.00
_cell.angle_beta   90.00
_cell.angle_gamma   90.00
#
_symmetry.space_group_name_H-M   'P 1'
#
loop_
_entity.id
_entity.type
_entity.pdbx_description
1 polymer ?
#
loop_
_entity_poly.entity_id
_entity_poly.type
_entity_poly.pdbx_seq_one_letter_code
_entity_poly.pdbx_strand_id
1 'polypeptide(L)'
;MPSPYRTFFTTNVVIPLNDSENDANDDYENIPNITVDETEDKENTLLRDLEELFDEYANNELVRETYLSLKSFFTTSKCHCRDKKKKCFDIVGFRRFFERHLQFRELSREQLDNVLMGQLMAFDEMEANSKQKRPALRYRFNGHITLCKDTYLKLVGVGEAKLLAILSHLRKTGVTSRVHGNTKRIPLMLQLTMNLRRNTSALVYLPTSENYTTIFEHFQQSKKLTFDNEQKTMSRKSFVRLWKALTPHITFLKPQSDLCAVCEALRYKIAHINDPQRKEDVIAEYNDHLQVARLEREYYQENITQAQQEFSNIQEASLSLKSVD
;
A
#
# COMPACT_ATOMS: atom_id res chain seq x y z
N MET A 1 -5.37 -4.26 -19.80
CA MET A 1 -5.70 -3.06 -19.01
C MET A 1 -4.45 -2.55 -18.32
N PRO A 2 -4.10 -1.26 -18.42
CA PRO A 2 -2.97 -0.68 -17.70
C PRO A 2 -3.31 -0.46 -16.22
N SER A 3 -2.30 -0.55 -15.35
CA SER A 3 -2.42 -0.28 -13.91
C SER A 3 -2.90 1.14 -13.62
N PRO A 4 -3.85 1.35 -12.67
CA PRO A 4 -4.39 2.68 -12.34
C PRO A 4 -3.37 3.64 -11.72
N TYR A 5 -2.14 3.19 -11.45
CA TYR A 5 -1.08 4.02 -10.85
C TYR A 5 0.02 4.44 -11.84
N ARG A 6 -0.12 4.15 -13.15
CA ARG A 6 0.97 4.30 -14.11
C ARG A 6 0.94 5.57 -14.98
N THR A 7 -0.05 6.45 -14.84
CA THR A 7 -0.21 7.61 -15.73
C THR A 7 0.47 8.91 -15.27
N PHE A 8 1.16 8.93 -14.12
CA PHE A 8 1.76 10.18 -13.61
C PHE A 8 3.25 10.37 -13.92
N PHE A 9 3.90 9.43 -14.62
CA PHE A 9 5.34 9.46 -14.88
C PHE A 9 5.71 9.79 -16.33
N THR A 10 5.18 10.87 -16.91
CA THR A 10 5.86 11.56 -18.01
C THR A 10 5.39 13.01 -18.07
N THR A 11 6.05 13.90 -17.37
CA THR A 11 6.30 15.25 -17.91
C THR A 11 7.74 15.59 -17.58
N ASN A 12 8.63 15.27 -18.52
CA ASN A 12 9.90 15.95 -18.64
C ASN A 12 9.57 17.42 -18.92
N VAL A 13 9.58 18.26 -17.89
CA VAL A 13 9.61 19.71 -18.09
C VAL A 13 11.05 20.05 -18.45
N VAL A 14 11.31 20.12 -19.76
CA VAL A 14 12.46 20.81 -20.31
C VAL A 14 12.25 22.30 -20.00
N ILE A 15 13.15 22.86 -19.19
CA ILE A 15 13.21 24.31 -18.93
C ILE A 15 13.99 24.92 -20.10
N PRO A 16 13.39 25.78 -20.95
CA PRO A 16 14.16 26.57 -21.88
C PRO A 16 14.79 27.74 -21.12
N LEU A 17 16.11 27.84 -21.18
CA LEU A 17 16.84 29.06 -20.85
C LEU A 17 16.53 30.09 -21.94
N ASN A 18 16.09 31.27 -21.54
CA ASN A 18 16.29 32.49 -22.33
C ASN A 18 16.45 33.68 -21.38
N ASP A 19 17.62 34.30 -21.47
CA ASP A 19 17.97 35.59 -20.89
C ASP A 19 17.28 36.73 -21.67
N SER A 20 16.78 37.75 -20.98
CA SER A 20 17.02 39.18 -21.30
C SER A 20 16.23 40.11 -20.37
N GLU A 21 16.77 41.33 -20.29
CA GLU A 21 16.64 42.38 -19.28
C GLU A 21 15.37 43.25 -19.35
N ASN A 22 15.12 43.96 -18.23
CA ASN A 22 14.37 45.22 -18.07
C ASN A 22 12.86 45.17 -18.40
N ASP A 23 11.94 45.88 -17.75
CA ASP A 23 12.01 47.19 -17.09
C ASP A 23 10.82 47.34 -16.11
N ALA A 24 10.90 48.34 -15.23
CA ALA A 24 9.90 48.71 -14.23
C ALA A 24 8.54 49.17 -14.81
N ASN A 25 7.44 48.93 -14.10
CA ASN A 25 6.58 50.03 -13.58
C ASN A 25 5.39 49.54 -12.74
N ASP A 26 5.13 50.37 -11.74
CA ASP A 26 3.99 50.41 -10.83
C ASP A 26 2.63 50.46 -11.56
N ASP A 27 1.62 49.79 -10.96
CA ASP A 27 0.33 50.42 -10.64
C ASP A 27 -0.60 49.38 -9.99
N TYR A 28 -0.78 49.48 -8.68
CA TYR A 28 -1.87 48.81 -7.95
C TYR A 28 -2.47 49.78 -6.92
N GLU A 29 -3.19 50.79 -7.40
CA GLU A 29 -4.20 51.50 -6.60
C GLU A 29 -5.57 50.81 -6.76
N ASN A 30 -5.95 50.04 -5.74
CA ASN A 30 -7.24 50.06 -5.03
C ASN A 30 -7.52 48.69 -4.40
N ILE A 31 -7.28 48.59 -3.09
CA ILE A 31 -7.84 47.53 -2.26
C ILE A 31 -9.04 48.14 -1.54
N PRO A 32 -10.29 47.73 -1.83
CA PRO A 32 -11.41 48.03 -0.96
C PRO A 32 -11.23 47.26 0.34
N ASN A 33 -11.27 47.99 1.44
CA ASN A 33 -11.25 47.46 2.79
C ASN A 33 -12.51 46.61 3.04
N ILE A 34 -12.38 45.28 2.93
CA ILE A 34 -13.43 44.33 3.26
C ILE A 34 -13.07 43.70 4.59
N THR A 35 -13.66 44.23 5.66
CA THR A 35 -13.76 43.56 6.95
C THR A 35 -14.73 42.38 6.79
N VAL A 36 -14.20 41.17 6.64
CA VAL A 36 -14.98 39.93 6.74
C VAL A 36 -14.29 38.98 7.71
N ASP A 37 -15.12 38.45 8.57
CA ASP A 37 -14.89 37.63 9.75
C ASP A 37 -13.99 36.40 9.49
N GLU A 38 -12.75 36.42 9.97
CA GLU A 38 -11.69 35.45 9.61
C GLU A 38 -11.82 34.04 10.23
N THR A 39 -12.90 33.74 10.96
CA THR A 39 -13.06 32.48 11.69
C THR A 39 -13.95 31.43 11.02
N GLU A 40 -14.97 31.81 10.25
CA GLU A 40 -15.87 30.83 9.59
C GLU A 40 -15.31 30.27 8.27
N ASP A 41 -14.49 31.03 7.54
CA ASP A 41 -14.00 30.63 6.21
C ASP A 41 -12.98 29.48 6.24
N LYS A 42 -12.23 29.34 7.34
CA LYS A 42 -11.20 28.29 7.46
C LYS A 42 -11.79 26.91 7.73
N GLU A 43 -12.82 26.82 8.56
CA GLU A 43 -13.54 25.56 8.78
C GLU A 43 -14.27 25.11 7.52
N ASN A 44 -14.91 26.04 6.81
CA ASN A 44 -15.66 25.73 5.59
C ASN A 44 -14.74 25.29 4.42
N THR A 45 -13.55 25.88 4.29
CA THR A 45 -12.58 25.44 3.27
C THR A 45 -12.01 24.06 3.59
N LEU A 46 -11.72 23.80 4.88
CA LEU A 46 -11.22 22.51 5.34
C LEU A 46 -12.31 21.43 5.20
N LEU A 47 -13.58 21.73 5.50
CA LEU A 47 -14.71 20.82 5.30
C LEU A 47 -14.92 20.48 3.82
N ARG A 48 -14.80 21.47 2.92
CA ARG A 48 -15.04 21.29 1.49
C ARG A 48 -13.93 20.47 0.81
N ASP A 49 -12.66 20.76 1.12
CA ASP A 49 -11.52 19.96 0.68
C ASP A 49 -11.56 18.53 1.25
N LEU A 50 -12.29 18.32 2.35
CA LEU A 50 -12.46 17.04 3.03
C LEU A 50 -13.56 16.18 2.40
N GLU A 51 -14.67 16.77 1.95
CA GLU A 51 -15.78 16.06 1.32
C GLU A 51 -15.38 15.51 -0.05
N GLU A 52 -14.70 16.32 -0.88
CA GLU A 52 -14.21 15.87 -2.19
C GLU A 52 -13.19 14.73 -2.10
N LEU A 53 -12.30 14.76 -1.10
CA LEU A 53 -11.33 13.67 -0.86
C LEU A 53 -12.01 12.41 -0.33
N PHE A 54 -13.14 12.52 0.38
CA PHE A 54 -13.81 11.37 0.97
C PHE A 54 -14.55 10.54 -0.08
N ASP A 55 -15.12 11.19 -1.09
CA ASP A 55 -15.87 10.53 -2.15
C ASP A 55 -14.98 9.66 -3.06
N GLU A 56 -13.72 10.06 -3.28
CA GLU A 56 -12.76 9.26 -4.06
C GLU A 56 -12.26 8.00 -3.33
N TYR A 57 -12.23 8.03 -1.99
CA TYR A 57 -11.64 6.97 -1.16
C TYR A 57 -12.63 6.23 -0.24
N ALA A 58 -13.93 6.51 -0.35
CA ALA A 58 -14.99 6.03 0.54
C ALA A 58 -14.98 4.49 0.77
N ASN A 59 -14.52 3.73 -0.22
CA ASN A 59 -14.51 2.26 -0.20
C ASN A 59 -13.20 1.65 0.35
N ASN A 60 -12.17 2.44 0.65
CA ASN A 60 -10.88 1.94 1.15
C ASN A 60 -10.75 2.11 2.68
N GLU A 61 -10.99 1.03 3.41
CA GLU A 61 -10.96 1.01 4.88
C GLU A 61 -9.63 1.52 5.47
N LEU A 62 -8.49 1.17 4.86
CA LEU A 62 -7.17 1.59 5.32
C LEU A 62 -6.97 3.11 5.19
N VAL A 63 -7.46 3.69 4.08
CA VAL A 63 -7.40 5.14 3.85
C VAL A 63 -8.31 5.87 4.83
N ARG A 64 -9.51 5.33 5.08
CA ARG A 64 -10.45 5.85 6.09
C ARG A 64 -9.89 5.83 7.50
N GLU A 65 -9.24 4.75 7.93
CA GLU A 65 -8.59 4.68 9.24
C GLU A 65 -7.46 5.71 9.38
N THR A 66 -6.67 5.87 8.30
CA THR A 66 -5.59 6.85 8.23
C THR A 66 -6.11 8.27 8.38
N TYR A 67 -7.20 8.55 7.65
CA TYR A 67 -7.91 9.81 7.70
C TYR A 67 -8.37 10.16 9.12
N LEU A 68 -9.08 9.23 9.79
CA LEU A 68 -9.57 9.43 11.15
C LEU A 68 -8.42 9.66 12.14
N SER A 69 -7.32 8.90 12.00
CA SER A 69 -6.13 9.06 12.84
C SER A 69 -5.47 10.43 12.67
N LEU A 70 -5.39 10.93 11.44
CA LEU A 70 -4.81 12.23 11.14
C LEU A 70 -5.74 13.37 11.53
N LYS A 71 -7.05 13.23 11.34
CA LYS A 71 -8.05 14.22 11.77
C LYS A 71 -8.00 14.42 13.28
N SER A 72 -7.98 13.33 14.04
CA SER A 72 -7.79 13.36 15.49
C SER A 72 -6.46 14.03 15.88
N PHE A 73 -5.38 13.80 15.14
CA PHE A 73 -4.11 14.49 15.37
C PHE A 73 -4.23 16.00 15.19
N PHE A 74 -4.83 16.48 14.10
CA PHE A 74 -4.98 17.91 13.80
C PHE A 74 -5.84 18.62 14.85
N THR A 75 -6.92 18.00 15.31
CA THR A 75 -7.83 18.59 16.29
C THR A 75 -7.24 18.59 17.70
N THR A 76 -6.66 17.47 18.14
CA THR A 76 -6.28 17.28 19.55
C THR A 76 -4.82 17.58 19.87
N SER A 77 -3.92 17.51 18.89
CA SER A 77 -2.48 17.56 19.18
C SER A 77 -2.00 18.99 19.42
N LYS A 78 -1.01 19.11 20.31
CA LYS A 78 -0.30 20.35 20.59
C LYS A 78 0.90 20.49 19.65
N CYS A 79 1.18 21.73 19.27
CA CYS A 79 2.37 22.09 18.52
C CYS A 79 3.46 22.56 19.49
N HIS A 80 4.67 22.02 19.35
CA HIS A 80 5.84 22.37 20.17
C HIS A 80 6.80 23.33 19.44
N CYS A 81 6.36 23.97 18.35
CA CYS A 81 7.15 24.99 17.65
C CYS A 81 7.33 26.24 18.50
N ARG A 82 8.45 26.94 18.27
CA ARG A 82 8.81 28.17 19.01
C ARG A 82 7.92 29.36 18.62
N ASP A 83 7.50 29.43 17.35
CA ASP A 83 6.48 30.37 16.89
C ASP A 83 5.09 29.78 17.17
N LYS A 84 4.31 30.49 17.99
CA LYS A 84 3.00 30.04 18.49
C LYS A 84 1.83 30.62 17.70
N LYS A 85 2.06 31.44 16.67
CA LYS A 85 0.96 32.10 15.93
C LYS A 85 0.03 31.09 15.25
N LYS A 86 0.57 30.01 14.69
CA LYS A 86 -0.18 28.88 14.11
C LYS A 86 0.56 27.57 14.37
N LYS A 87 -0.17 26.45 14.52
CA LYS A 87 0.48 25.13 14.63
C LYS A 87 1.18 24.81 13.31
N CYS A 88 2.35 24.17 13.35
CA CYS A 88 3.12 23.91 12.12
C CYS A 88 2.38 23.02 11.12
N PHE A 89 1.55 22.08 11.59
CA PHE A 89 0.72 21.27 10.72
C PHE A 89 -0.49 22.01 10.16
N ASP A 90 -1.01 23.04 10.86
CA ASP A 90 -2.06 23.91 10.31
C ASP A 90 -1.50 24.76 9.15
N ILE A 91 -0.23 25.17 9.24
CA ILE A 91 0.46 25.89 8.14
C ILE A 91 0.63 24.98 6.91
N VAL A 92 0.89 23.70 7.10
CA VAL A 92 0.97 22.73 5.99
C VAL A 92 -0.38 22.54 5.31
N GLY A 93 -1.45 22.47 6.12
CA GLY A 93 -2.81 22.15 5.68
C GLY A 93 -3.08 20.65 5.68
N PHE A 94 -4.30 20.26 6.05
CA PHE A 94 -4.67 18.86 6.25
C PHE A 94 -4.49 18.02 4.98
N ARG A 95 -5.02 18.48 3.84
CA ARG A 95 -4.94 17.77 2.55
C ARG A 95 -3.51 17.41 2.16
N ARG A 96 -2.61 18.41 2.13
CA ARG A 96 -1.19 18.23 1.78
C ARG A 96 -0.46 17.31 2.77
N PHE A 97 -0.81 17.41 4.05
CA PHE A 97 -0.26 16.53 5.08
C PHE A 97 -0.71 15.08 4.87
N PHE A 98 -2.00 14.89 4.60
CA PHE A 98 -2.63 13.59 4.37
C PHE A 98 -2.03 12.88 3.15
N GLU A 99 -2.00 13.56 2.00
CA GLU A 99 -1.43 13.04 0.76
C GLU A 99 0.04 12.64 0.96
N ARG A 100 0.84 13.51 1.60
CA ARG A 100 2.25 13.23 1.89
C ARG A 100 2.41 12.06 2.87
N HIS A 101 1.52 11.92 3.86
CA HIS A 101 1.54 10.79 4.78
C HIS A 101 1.25 9.46 4.07
N LEU A 102 0.29 9.45 3.14
CA LEU A 102 0.01 8.28 2.32
C LEU A 102 1.22 7.90 1.46
N GLN A 103 1.88 8.87 0.82
CA GLN A 103 3.12 8.64 0.07
C GLN A 103 4.19 7.95 0.92
N PHE A 104 4.35 8.34 2.19
CA PHE A 104 5.28 7.65 3.09
C PHE A 104 4.83 6.24 3.49
N ARG A 105 3.53 6.02 3.64
CA ARG A 105 2.96 4.70 3.98
C ARG A 105 3.03 3.70 2.83
N GLU A 106 3.04 4.17 1.59
CA GLU A 106 3.20 3.33 0.40
C GLU A 106 4.63 2.77 0.27
N LEU A 107 5.62 3.42 0.88
CA LEU A 107 7.01 2.97 0.83
C LEU A 107 7.21 1.69 1.64
N SER A 108 8.01 0.79 1.09
CA SER A 108 8.54 -0.34 1.86
C SER A 108 9.39 0.16 3.02
N ARG A 109 9.58 -0.68 4.05
CA ARG A 109 10.38 -0.31 5.23
C ARG A 109 11.79 0.17 4.86
N GLU A 110 12.41 -0.46 3.86
CA GLU A 110 13.75 -0.09 3.38
C GLU A 110 13.74 1.23 2.61
N GLN A 111 12.77 1.39 1.69
CA GLN A 111 12.60 2.63 0.93
C GLN A 111 12.34 3.82 1.86
N LEU A 112 11.47 3.64 2.86
CA LEU A 112 11.19 4.65 3.86
C LEU A 112 12.45 5.04 4.64
N ASP A 113 13.25 4.06 5.10
CA ASP A 113 14.50 4.35 5.82
C ASP A 113 15.46 5.16 4.93
N ASN A 114 15.61 4.81 3.65
CA ASN A 114 16.48 5.52 2.71
C ASN A 114 15.99 6.95 2.40
N VAL A 115 14.68 7.13 2.18
CA VAL A 115 14.07 8.45 1.96
C VAL A 115 14.26 9.34 3.20
N LEU A 116 14.03 8.80 4.40
CA LEU A 116 14.24 9.55 5.64
C LEU A 116 15.71 9.93 5.82
N MET A 117 16.66 9.04 5.50
CA MET A 117 18.08 9.39 5.53
C MET A 117 18.39 10.57 4.60
N GLY A 118 17.91 10.52 3.35
CA GLY A 118 18.11 11.60 2.39
C GLY A 118 17.51 12.93 2.87
N GLN A 119 16.30 12.91 3.43
CA GLN A 119 15.68 14.11 4.01
C GLN A 119 16.50 14.68 5.17
N LEU A 120 16.93 13.81 6.10
CA LEU A 120 17.67 14.24 7.29
C LEU A 120 19.06 14.79 6.92
N MET A 121 19.71 14.26 5.88
CA MET A 121 20.95 14.82 5.33
C MET A 121 20.75 16.20 4.72
N ALA A 122 19.73 16.36 3.86
CA ALA A 122 19.42 17.65 3.25
C ALA A 122 19.10 18.71 4.31
N PHE A 123 18.42 18.32 5.39
CA PHE A 123 18.15 19.22 6.52
C PHE A 123 19.43 19.61 7.26
N ASP A 124 20.38 18.69 7.42
CA ASP A 124 21.66 18.96 8.10
C ASP A 124 22.56 19.88 7.25
N GLU A 125 22.64 19.66 5.93
CA GLU A 125 23.38 20.53 4.99
C GLU A 125 22.86 21.98 5.00
N MET A 126 21.54 22.15 5.03
CA MET A 126 20.93 23.48 5.14
C MET A 126 21.30 24.19 6.45
N GLU A 127 21.53 23.45 7.53
CA GLU A 127 21.92 24.03 8.82
C GLU A 127 23.44 24.19 8.98
N ALA A 128 24.26 23.39 8.28
CA ALA A 128 25.72 23.55 8.25
C ALA A 128 26.14 24.91 7.66
N ASN A 129 25.32 25.49 6.78
CA ASN A 129 25.48 26.84 6.26
C ASN A 129 25.08 27.94 7.27
N SER A 130 24.52 27.57 8.42
CA SER A 130 24.20 28.50 9.51
C SER A 130 25.38 28.61 10.50
N LYS A 131 25.67 29.83 10.98
CA LYS A 131 26.81 30.14 11.87
C LYS A 131 26.73 29.51 13.29
N GLN A 132 25.83 28.54 13.54
CA GLN A 132 25.61 27.96 14.87
C GLN A 132 26.49 26.73 15.14
N LYS A 133 27.12 26.72 16.33
CA LYS A 133 28.13 25.72 16.74
C LYS A 133 27.62 24.26 16.86
N ARG A 134 26.29 24.03 16.93
CA ARG A 134 25.63 22.71 16.86
C ARG A 134 24.16 22.93 16.49
N PRO A 135 23.75 22.90 15.22
CA PRO A 135 22.35 23.10 14.89
C PRO A 135 21.52 21.91 15.41
N ALA A 136 20.47 22.20 16.17
CA ALA A 136 19.45 21.20 16.47
C ALA A 136 18.73 20.84 15.17
N LEU A 137 18.56 19.53 14.90
CA LEU A 137 17.97 19.06 13.65
C LEU A 137 16.58 19.70 13.45
N ARG A 138 16.42 20.51 12.41
CA ARG A 138 15.14 21.16 12.08
C ARG A 138 14.40 20.31 11.07
N TYR A 139 13.36 19.62 11.54
CA TYR A 139 12.47 18.88 10.65
C TYR A 139 11.70 19.83 9.75
N ARG A 140 11.40 19.39 8.53
CA ARG A 140 10.70 20.21 7.55
C ARG A 140 9.69 19.38 6.76
N PHE A 141 8.63 20.05 6.28
CA PHE A 141 7.70 19.48 5.31
C PHE A 141 8.27 19.60 3.88
N ASN A 142 8.91 20.73 3.59
CA ASN A 142 9.60 21.06 2.35
C ASN A 142 10.75 22.05 2.65
N GLY A 143 11.36 22.68 1.64
CA GLY A 143 12.46 23.63 1.86
C GLY A 143 12.13 24.82 2.79
N HIS A 144 10.85 25.21 2.90
CA HIS A 144 10.44 26.47 3.53
C HIS A 144 9.64 26.30 4.83
N ILE A 145 8.93 25.18 5.01
CA ILE A 145 8.04 24.95 6.16
C ILE A 145 8.73 24.04 7.18
N THR A 146 9.07 24.60 8.34
CA THR A 146 9.64 23.84 9.48
C THR A 146 8.56 23.16 10.31
N LEU A 147 8.84 21.96 10.79
CA LEU A 147 7.97 21.14 11.62
C LEU A 147 8.60 20.89 13.00
N CYS A 148 7.78 20.75 14.03
CA CYS A 148 8.27 20.13 15.26
C CYS A 148 8.47 18.62 15.07
N LYS A 149 9.24 18.00 15.96
CA LYS A 149 9.54 16.56 15.92
C LYS A 149 8.29 15.70 15.89
N ASP A 150 7.32 15.98 16.75
CA ASP A 150 6.10 15.15 16.86
C ASP A 150 5.28 15.20 15.58
N THR A 151 5.16 16.39 14.98
CA THR A 151 4.49 16.57 13.68
C THR A 151 5.24 15.85 12.56
N TYR A 152 6.57 15.91 12.55
CA TYR A 152 7.35 15.17 11.56
C TYR A 152 7.20 13.65 11.72
N LEU A 153 7.27 13.13 12.95
CA LEU A 153 7.05 11.71 13.25
C LEU A 153 5.66 11.26 12.79
N LYS A 154 4.62 12.07 13.04
CA LYS A 154 3.27 11.78 12.57
C LYS A 154 3.19 11.84 11.04
N LEU A 155 3.80 12.83 10.40
CA LEU A 155 3.82 12.99 8.94
C LEU A 155 4.41 11.77 8.26
N VAL A 156 5.57 11.30 8.70
CA VAL A 156 6.26 10.17 8.06
C VAL A 156 5.81 8.80 8.58
N GLY A 157 4.93 8.77 9.60
CA GLY A 157 4.37 7.54 10.14
C GLY A 157 5.37 6.66 10.90
N VAL A 158 6.37 7.26 11.57
CA VAL A 158 7.38 6.50 12.34
C VAL A 158 7.41 6.91 13.81
N GLY A 159 7.78 5.96 14.67
CA GLY A 159 8.05 6.23 16.09
C GLY A 159 9.44 6.82 16.31
N GLU A 160 9.62 7.50 17.45
CA GLU A 160 10.88 8.15 17.83
C GLU A 160 12.08 7.18 17.86
N ALA A 161 11.91 5.99 18.43
CA ALA A 161 12.97 4.99 18.49
C ALA A 161 13.49 4.60 17.09
N LYS A 162 12.59 4.51 16.10
CA LYS A 162 12.97 4.23 14.71
C LYS A 162 13.76 5.39 14.12
N LEU A 163 13.31 6.63 14.32
CA LEU A 163 14.01 7.83 13.85
C LEU A 163 15.42 7.94 14.45
N LEU A 164 15.56 7.73 15.76
CA LEU A 164 16.87 7.74 16.43
C LEU A 164 17.81 6.66 15.88
N ALA A 165 17.28 5.49 15.56
CA ALA A 165 18.06 4.41 14.98
C ALA A 165 18.48 4.72 13.53
N ILE A 166 17.64 5.40 12.74
CA ILE A 166 18.00 5.92 11.42
C ILE A 166 19.11 6.97 11.54
N LEU A 167 18.96 7.95 12.43
CA LEU A 167 19.97 8.99 12.67
C LEU A 167 21.32 8.41 13.11
N SER A 168 21.31 7.41 14.00
CA SER A 168 22.51 6.72 14.46
C SER A 168 23.21 5.98 13.33
N HIS A 169 22.45 5.31 12.45
CA HIS A 169 22.99 4.65 11.27
C HIS A 169 23.56 5.67 10.28
N LEU A 170 22.78 6.69 9.93
CA LEU A 170 23.17 7.75 9.00
C LEU A 170 24.51 8.40 9.38
N ARG A 171 24.69 8.70 10.67
CA ARG A 171 25.94 9.27 11.20
C ARG A 171 27.14 8.32 11.15
N LYS A 172 26.90 7.00 11.15
CA LYS A 172 27.97 5.98 11.17
C LYS A 172 28.37 5.52 9.78
N THR A 173 27.41 5.35 8.89
CA THR A 173 27.59 4.64 7.61
C THR A 173 26.99 5.38 6.41
N GLY A 174 26.43 6.58 6.59
CA GLY A 174 25.80 7.34 5.50
C GLY A 174 24.48 6.73 5.01
N VAL A 175 24.09 7.06 3.78
CA VAL A 175 22.87 6.59 3.12
C VAL A 175 23.07 5.17 2.61
N THR A 176 22.92 4.20 3.49
CA THR A 176 23.00 2.77 3.15
C THR A 176 21.84 2.01 3.78
N SER A 177 21.34 0.99 3.09
CA SER A 177 20.23 0.17 3.60
C SER A 177 20.58 -0.47 4.95
N ARG A 178 19.69 -0.28 5.92
CA ARG A 178 19.87 -0.81 7.28
C ARG A 178 19.61 -2.31 7.32
N VAL A 179 20.68 -3.09 7.49
CA VAL A 179 20.57 -4.53 7.73
C VAL A 179 20.13 -4.77 9.18
N HIS A 180 18.93 -5.32 9.36
CA HIS A 180 18.45 -5.68 10.70
C HIS A 180 19.26 -6.87 11.24
N GLY A 181 19.79 -6.75 12.46
CA GLY A 181 20.67 -7.75 13.10
C GLY A 181 20.04 -9.11 13.43
N ASN A 182 18.89 -9.43 12.87
CA ASN A 182 18.22 -10.73 13.06
C ASN A 182 18.42 -11.68 11.86
N THR A 183 19.39 -11.41 10.99
CA THR A 183 19.64 -12.16 9.75
C THR A 183 20.41 -13.47 9.93
N LYS A 184 20.91 -13.80 11.14
CA LYS A 184 21.79 -14.97 11.35
C LYS A 184 21.35 -16.00 12.40
N ARG A 185 20.18 -15.84 13.04
CA ARG A 185 19.66 -16.81 14.03
C ARG A 185 18.16 -17.03 13.89
N ILE A 186 17.74 -17.41 12.70
CA ILE A 186 16.36 -17.78 12.44
C ILE A 186 16.35 -19.32 12.30
N PRO A 187 15.64 -20.06 13.17
CA PRO A 187 15.43 -21.50 12.99
C PRO A 187 14.89 -21.79 11.59
N LEU A 188 15.31 -22.88 10.95
CA LEU A 188 14.97 -23.22 9.55
C LEU A 188 13.45 -23.12 9.25
N MET A 189 12.62 -23.50 10.24
CA MET A 189 11.16 -23.35 10.23
C MET A 189 10.68 -21.89 10.16
N LEU A 190 11.36 -20.97 10.85
CA LEU A 190 11.10 -19.54 10.73
C LEU A 190 11.68 -18.94 9.43
N GLN A 191 12.70 -19.55 8.82
CA GLN A 191 13.22 -19.12 7.52
C GLN A 191 12.21 -19.37 6.39
N LEU A 192 11.56 -20.54 6.38
CA LEU A 192 10.49 -20.86 5.43
C LEU A 192 9.30 -19.91 5.59
N THR A 193 8.83 -19.68 6.82
CA THR A 193 7.70 -18.78 7.11
C THR A 193 8.04 -17.29 6.89
N MET A 194 9.29 -16.87 7.11
CA MET A 194 9.76 -15.52 6.79
C MET A 194 9.93 -15.27 5.30
N ASN A 195 10.29 -16.29 4.51
CA ASN A 195 10.34 -16.18 3.04
C ASN A 195 8.94 -16.11 2.43
N LEU A 196 7.94 -16.79 3.01
CA LEU A 196 6.53 -16.51 2.71
C LEU A 196 6.13 -15.09 3.14
N ARG A 197 6.43 -14.67 4.38
CA ARG A 197 6.09 -13.32 4.90
C ARG A 197 6.77 -12.16 4.18
N ARG A 198 8.00 -12.32 3.66
CA ARG A 198 8.71 -11.25 2.94
C ARG A 198 8.16 -11.03 1.54
N ASN A 199 7.56 -12.05 0.93
CA ASN A 199 6.91 -11.93 -0.38
C ASN A 199 5.41 -11.63 -0.30
N THR A 200 4.76 -11.87 0.84
CA THR A 200 3.33 -11.56 0.97
C THR A 200 3.01 -10.89 2.31
N SER A 201 2.91 -9.55 2.26
CA SER A 201 1.87 -8.86 3.06
C SER A 201 0.46 -9.16 2.52
N ALA A 202 0.38 -9.89 1.40
CA ALA A 202 -0.86 -10.40 0.84
C ALA A 202 -1.37 -11.57 1.68
N LEU A 203 -2.67 -11.52 1.99
CA LEU A 203 -3.39 -12.68 2.48
C LEU A 203 -3.25 -13.79 1.42
N VAL A 204 -2.75 -14.96 1.82
CA VAL A 204 -2.70 -16.12 0.94
C VAL A 204 -4.07 -16.76 0.99
N TYR A 205 -4.76 -16.75 -0.14
CA TYR A 205 -6.07 -17.33 -0.25
C TYR A 205 -5.99 -18.77 -0.74
N LEU A 206 -6.57 -19.69 0.02
CA LEU A 206 -6.81 -21.05 -0.45
C LEU A 206 -8.12 -21.09 -1.25
N PRO A 207 -8.20 -21.92 -2.32
CA PRO A 207 -9.41 -22.08 -3.12
C PRO A 207 -10.66 -22.37 -2.28
N THR A 208 -11.84 -22.01 -2.80
CA THR A 208 -13.14 -22.26 -2.13
C THR A 208 -13.44 -23.75 -1.93
N SER A 209 -12.79 -24.63 -2.70
CA SER A 209 -12.86 -26.09 -2.55
C SER A 209 -12.06 -26.62 -1.35
N GLU A 210 -11.09 -25.84 -0.85
CA GLU A 210 -10.23 -26.25 0.25
C GLU A 210 -10.84 -25.90 1.60
N ASN A 211 -10.58 -26.75 2.59
CA ASN A 211 -10.97 -26.50 3.98
C ASN A 211 -9.98 -27.18 4.95
N TYR A 212 -10.17 -26.95 6.25
CA TYR A 212 -9.29 -27.53 7.27
C TYR A 212 -9.23 -29.08 7.27
N THR A 213 -10.22 -29.76 6.68
CA THR A 213 -10.21 -31.22 6.51
C THR A 213 -9.30 -31.63 5.36
N THR A 214 -9.48 -31.05 4.17
CA THR A 214 -8.67 -31.36 2.99
C THR A 214 -7.20 -31.00 3.21
N ILE A 215 -6.92 -29.85 3.84
CA ILE A 215 -5.56 -29.44 4.22
C ILE A 215 -4.93 -30.41 5.22
N PHE A 216 -5.72 -30.96 6.16
CA PHE A 216 -5.21 -31.96 7.08
C PHE A 216 -4.90 -33.29 6.37
N GLU A 217 -5.68 -33.67 5.37
CA GLU A 217 -5.41 -34.84 4.53
C GLU A 217 -4.11 -34.65 3.72
N HIS A 218 -3.89 -33.48 3.11
CA HIS A 218 -2.63 -33.14 2.44
C HIS A 218 -1.44 -33.20 3.41
N PHE A 219 -1.62 -32.73 4.66
CA PHE A 219 -0.59 -32.85 5.70
C PHE A 219 -0.27 -34.32 6.04
N GLN A 220 -1.29 -35.18 6.13
CA GLN A 220 -1.08 -36.60 6.37
C GLN A 220 -0.39 -37.30 5.18
N GLN A 221 -0.77 -36.96 3.95
CA GLN A 221 -0.18 -37.51 2.73
C GLN A 221 1.29 -37.08 2.58
N SER A 222 1.60 -35.79 2.75
CA SER A 222 2.97 -35.29 2.70
C SER A 222 3.87 -35.91 3.76
N LYS A 223 3.36 -36.09 4.99
CA LYS A 223 4.08 -36.80 6.05
C LYS A 223 4.44 -38.24 5.64
N LYS A 224 3.50 -38.99 5.05
CA LYS A 224 3.74 -40.36 4.56
C LYS A 224 4.82 -40.42 3.48
N LEU A 225 4.99 -39.34 2.71
CA LEU A 225 5.98 -39.25 1.63
C LEU A 225 7.37 -38.80 2.10
N THR A 226 7.49 -38.21 3.29
CA THR A 226 8.73 -37.53 3.74
C THR A 226 9.36 -38.11 5.00
N PHE A 227 8.64 -38.90 5.80
CA PHE A 227 9.15 -39.48 7.05
C PHE A 227 8.74 -40.94 7.20
N ASP A 228 9.64 -41.78 7.74
CA ASP A 228 9.31 -43.16 8.10
C ASP A 228 8.16 -43.22 9.13
N ASN A 229 7.27 -44.19 8.91
CA ASN A 229 5.90 -44.29 9.44
C ASN A 229 5.74 -44.39 10.98
N GLU A 230 6.79 -44.20 11.77
CA GLU A 230 6.77 -44.52 13.21
C GLU A 230 6.34 -43.36 14.10
N GLN A 231 6.26 -42.13 13.59
CA GLN A 231 5.84 -40.99 14.41
C GLN A 231 4.32 -40.88 14.50
N LYS A 232 3.78 -40.84 15.74
CA LYS A 232 2.36 -40.60 16.00
C LYS A 232 1.88 -39.28 15.37
N THR A 233 0.90 -39.36 14.48
CA THR A 233 0.30 -38.16 13.87
C THR A 233 -0.58 -37.44 14.88
N MET A 234 -0.44 -36.11 14.96
CA MET A 234 -1.30 -35.29 15.81
C MET A 234 -2.75 -35.34 15.34
N SER A 235 -3.70 -35.16 16.27
CA SER A 235 -5.12 -35.13 15.92
C SER A 235 -5.46 -33.91 15.05
N ARG A 236 -6.50 -34.03 14.21
CA ARG A 236 -7.00 -32.92 13.38
C ARG A 236 -7.28 -31.66 14.20
N LYS A 237 -7.82 -31.81 15.42
CA LYS A 237 -8.08 -30.67 16.33
C LYS A 237 -6.78 -29.95 16.72
N SER A 238 -5.75 -30.70 17.10
CA SER A 238 -4.44 -30.13 17.44
C SER A 238 -3.77 -29.47 16.24
N PHE A 239 -3.86 -30.10 15.07
CA PHE A 239 -3.38 -29.55 13.81
C PHE A 239 -4.05 -28.21 13.49
N VAL A 240 -5.39 -28.15 13.48
CA VAL A 240 -6.12 -26.92 13.17
C VAL A 240 -5.80 -25.81 14.17
N ARG A 241 -5.65 -26.14 15.46
CA ARG A 241 -5.23 -25.16 16.49
C ARG A 241 -3.86 -24.58 16.18
N LEU A 242 -2.88 -25.44 15.85
CA LEU A 242 -1.53 -24.99 15.50
C LEU A 242 -1.50 -24.23 14.19
N TRP A 243 -2.24 -24.67 13.17
CA TRP A 243 -2.40 -23.96 11.91
C TRP A 243 -2.89 -22.53 12.15
N LYS A 244 -4.02 -22.36 12.83
CA LYS A 244 -4.55 -21.02 13.12
C LYS A 244 -3.57 -20.12 13.87
N ALA A 245 -2.79 -20.69 14.79
CA ALA A 245 -1.80 -19.95 15.56
C ALA A 245 -0.55 -19.57 14.73
N LEU A 246 -0.11 -20.44 13.82
CA LEU A 246 1.14 -20.31 13.09
C LEU A 246 0.98 -19.70 11.70
N THR A 247 -0.19 -19.85 11.07
CA THR A 247 -0.50 -19.39 9.71
C THR A 247 -1.74 -18.47 9.64
N PRO A 248 -1.82 -17.40 10.45
CA PRO A 248 -2.97 -16.49 10.44
C PRO A 248 -3.13 -15.68 9.14
N HIS A 249 -2.11 -15.70 8.27
CA HIS A 249 -2.10 -15.03 6.97
C HIS A 249 -2.67 -15.89 5.83
N ILE A 250 -2.98 -17.16 6.10
CA ILE A 250 -3.59 -18.07 5.13
C ILE A 250 -5.08 -18.17 5.44
N THR A 251 -5.92 -17.75 4.51
CA THR A 251 -7.39 -17.72 4.68
C THR A 251 -8.06 -18.46 3.52
N PHE A 252 -9.19 -19.11 3.78
CA PHE A 252 -9.99 -19.71 2.70
C PHE A 252 -10.79 -18.60 1.99
N LEU A 253 -10.79 -18.60 0.66
CA LEU A 253 -11.69 -17.74 -0.11
C LEU A 253 -13.13 -17.99 0.34
N LYS A 254 -13.83 -16.91 0.68
CA LYS A 254 -15.27 -17.00 0.90
C LYS A 254 -15.94 -17.08 -0.48
N PRO A 255 -17.00 -17.87 -0.65
CA PRO A 255 -17.77 -17.90 -1.92
C PRO A 255 -18.36 -16.55 -2.38
N GLN A 256 -18.20 -15.48 -1.60
CA GLN A 256 -18.67 -14.13 -1.89
C GLN A 256 -17.57 -13.22 -2.46
N SER A 257 -16.28 -13.54 -2.25
CA SER A 257 -15.15 -12.66 -2.62
C SER A 257 -14.55 -12.95 -4.01
N ASP A 258 -15.20 -13.81 -4.81
CA ASP A 258 -14.76 -14.25 -6.14
C ASP A 258 -15.85 -14.04 -7.20
N LEU A 259 -16.75 -13.10 -6.96
CA LEU A 259 -17.84 -12.79 -7.88
C LEU A 259 -17.45 -11.55 -8.67
N CYS A 260 -17.59 -11.59 -9.99
CA CYS A 260 -17.56 -10.37 -10.79
C CYS A 260 -18.76 -9.48 -10.41
N ALA A 261 -18.69 -8.20 -10.77
CA ALA A 261 -19.75 -7.23 -10.47
C ALA A 261 -21.14 -7.69 -10.97
N VAL A 262 -21.19 -8.46 -12.07
CA VAL A 262 -22.44 -9.05 -12.62
C VAL A 262 -22.98 -10.14 -11.69
N CYS A 263 -22.14 -11.11 -11.30
CA CYS A 263 -22.49 -12.15 -10.34
C CYS A 263 -22.93 -11.59 -8.99
N GLU A 264 -22.25 -10.55 -8.50
CA GLU A 264 -22.60 -9.88 -7.25
C GLU A 264 -23.97 -9.19 -7.33
N ALA A 265 -24.19 -8.41 -8.40
CA ALA A 265 -25.46 -7.72 -8.62
C ALA A 265 -26.64 -8.70 -8.80
N LEU A 266 -26.46 -9.78 -9.55
CA LEU A 266 -27.50 -10.79 -9.78
C LEU A 266 -27.82 -11.56 -8.49
N ARG A 267 -26.81 -11.96 -7.71
CA ARG A 267 -27.04 -12.61 -6.40
C ARG A 267 -27.75 -11.69 -5.42
N TYR A 268 -27.42 -10.40 -5.41
CA TYR A 268 -28.14 -9.41 -4.64
C TYR A 268 -29.61 -9.33 -5.08
N LYS A 269 -29.90 -9.24 -6.39
CA LYS A 269 -31.27 -9.24 -6.92
C LYS A 269 -32.04 -10.51 -6.52
N ILE A 270 -31.45 -11.69 -6.70
CA ILE A 270 -32.07 -12.99 -6.34
C ILE A 270 -32.45 -13.05 -4.86
N ALA A 271 -31.63 -12.46 -3.99
CA ALA A 271 -31.88 -12.43 -2.55
C ALA A 271 -33.03 -11.49 -2.14
N HIS A 272 -33.33 -10.45 -2.93
CA HIS A 272 -34.26 -9.39 -2.56
C HIS A 272 -35.55 -9.34 -3.40
N ILE A 273 -35.70 -10.21 -4.41
CA ILE A 273 -36.94 -10.36 -5.17
C ILE A 273 -37.88 -11.32 -4.44
N ASN A 274 -39.10 -10.85 -4.15
CA ASN A 274 -40.17 -11.62 -3.53
C ASN A 274 -41.13 -12.26 -4.56
N ASP A 275 -41.16 -11.74 -5.79
CA ASP A 275 -41.99 -12.27 -6.89
C ASP A 275 -41.35 -13.55 -7.48
N PRO A 276 -42.05 -14.71 -7.44
CA PRO A 276 -41.50 -15.98 -7.92
C PRO A 276 -41.11 -15.98 -9.40
N GLN A 277 -41.91 -15.36 -10.27
CA GLN A 277 -41.67 -15.39 -11.71
C GLN A 277 -40.46 -14.53 -12.06
N ARG A 278 -40.40 -13.32 -11.50
CA ARG A 278 -39.23 -12.43 -11.70
C ARG A 278 -37.96 -13.02 -11.10
N LYS A 279 -38.08 -13.80 -10.02
CA LYS A 279 -36.94 -14.47 -9.41
C LYS A 279 -36.41 -15.58 -10.32
N GLU A 280 -37.30 -16.34 -10.97
CA GLU A 280 -36.94 -17.35 -11.96
C GLU A 280 -36.18 -16.73 -13.14
N ASP A 281 -36.67 -15.61 -13.69
CA ASP A 281 -36.01 -14.89 -14.79
C ASP A 281 -34.58 -14.45 -14.43
N VAL A 282 -34.39 -13.89 -13.23
CA VAL A 282 -33.06 -13.43 -12.77
C VAL A 282 -32.14 -14.61 -12.44
N ILE A 283 -32.69 -15.75 -11.99
CA ILE A 283 -31.91 -16.99 -11.84
C ILE A 283 -31.47 -17.53 -13.19
N ALA A 284 -32.32 -17.48 -14.22
CA ALA A 284 -31.95 -17.85 -15.58
C ALA A 284 -30.82 -16.95 -16.12
N GLU A 285 -30.94 -15.63 -15.96
CA GLU A 285 -29.89 -14.66 -16.33
C GLU A 285 -28.56 -14.93 -15.61
N TYR A 286 -28.63 -15.29 -14.32
CA TYR A 286 -27.45 -15.68 -13.54
C TYR A 286 -26.79 -16.96 -14.07
N ASN A 287 -27.57 -17.97 -14.43
CA ASN A 287 -27.06 -19.22 -15.00
C ASN A 287 -26.44 -19.01 -16.38
N ASP A 288 -27.03 -18.18 -17.23
CA ASP A 288 -26.49 -17.83 -18.54
C ASP A 288 -25.13 -17.13 -18.40
N HIS A 289 -25.02 -16.18 -17.47
CA HIS A 289 -23.75 -15.53 -17.18
C HIS A 289 -22.68 -16.53 -16.71
N LEU A 290 -23.03 -17.48 -15.83
CA LEU A 290 -22.11 -18.53 -15.40
C LEU A 290 -21.68 -19.44 -16.56
N GLN A 291 -22.60 -19.75 -17.48
CA GLN A 291 -22.31 -20.57 -18.65
C GLN A 291 -21.34 -19.87 -19.61
N VAL A 292 -21.55 -18.59 -19.88
CA VAL A 292 -20.62 -17.80 -20.71
C VAL A 292 -19.22 -17.77 -20.08
N ALA A 293 -19.12 -17.49 -18.78
CA ALA A 293 -17.84 -17.48 -18.06
C ALA A 293 -17.17 -18.87 -18.00
N ARG A 294 -17.94 -19.95 -18.12
CA ARG A 294 -17.41 -21.32 -18.23
C ARG A 294 -16.83 -21.57 -19.61
N LEU A 295 -17.58 -21.27 -20.66
CA LEU A 295 -17.14 -21.43 -22.06
C LEU A 295 -15.88 -20.60 -22.36
N GLU A 296 -15.82 -19.36 -21.85
CA GLU A 296 -14.64 -18.51 -22.02
C GLU A 296 -13.40 -19.11 -21.34
N ARG A 297 -13.55 -19.70 -20.16
CA ARG A 297 -12.44 -20.40 -19.47
C ARG A 297 -11.98 -21.64 -20.22
N GLU A 298 -12.92 -22.44 -20.72
CA GLU A 298 -12.63 -23.63 -21.54
C GLU A 298 -11.81 -23.22 -22.78
N TYR A 299 -12.23 -22.17 -23.49
CA TYR A 299 -11.52 -21.61 -24.64
C TYR A 299 -10.08 -21.16 -24.33
N TYR A 300 -9.86 -20.42 -23.23
CA TYR A 300 -8.50 -20.02 -22.85
C TYR A 300 -7.63 -21.23 -22.46
N GLN A 301 -8.20 -22.24 -21.81
CA GLN A 301 -7.48 -23.47 -21.46
C GLN A 301 -7.05 -24.25 -22.69
N GLU A 302 -7.91 -24.36 -23.70
CA GLU A 302 -7.60 -24.97 -24.98
C GLU A 302 -6.43 -24.23 -25.67
N ASN A 303 -6.50 -22.90 -25.75
CA ASN A 303 -5.44 -22.09 -26.35
C ASN A 303 -4.09 -22.23 -25.61
N ILE A 304 -4.10 -22.27 -24.28
CA ILE A 304 -2.88 -22.48 -23.49
C ILE A 304 -2.29 -23.86 -23.79
N THR A 305 -3.13 -24.89 -23.85
CA THR A 305 -2.71 -26.26 -24.14
C THR A 305 -2.10 -26.35 -25.54
N GLN A 306 -2.74 -25.73 -26.53
CA GLN A 306 -2.24 -25.69 -27.90
C GLN A 306 -0.90 -24.95 -27.99
N ALA A 307 -0.77 -23.77 -27.37
CA ALA A 307 0.48 -23.02 -27.37
C ALA A 307 1.64 -23.79 -26.71
N GLN A 308 1.36 -24.55 -25.64
CA GLN A 308 2.35 -25.41 -24.99
C GLN A 308 2.81 -26.56 -25.90
N GLN A 309 1.88 -27.15 -26.66
CA GLN A 309 2.21 -28.19 -27.64
C GLN A 309 3.06 -27.62 -28.79
N GLU A 310 2.66 -26.47 -29.35
CA GLU A 310 3.42 -25.80 -30.40
C GLU A 310 4.84 -25.44 -29.95
N PHE A 311 4.99 -24.91 -28.73
CA PHE A 311 6.29 -24.60 -28.16
C PHE A 311 7.17 -25.86 -28.01
N SER A 312 6.60 -26.96 -27.53
CA SER A 312 7.30 -28.23 -27.37
C SER A 312 7.77 -28.78 -28.72
N ASN A 313 6.91 -28.73 -29.75
CA ASN A 313 7.23 -29.16 -31.11
C ASN A 313 8.37 -28.33 -31.73
N ILE A 314 8.39 -27.00 -31.51
CA ILE A 314 9.47 -26.12 -31.98
C ILE A 314 10.79 -26.46 -31.29
N GLN A 315 10.76 -26.76 -30.00
CA GLN A 315 11.95 -27.12 -29.22
C GLN A 315 12.52 -28.46 -29.69
N GLU A 316 11.68 -29.45 -29.98
CA GLU A 316 12.08 -30.75 -30.54
C GLU A 316 12.65 -30.62 -31.96
N ALA A 317 12.01 -29.83 -32.83
CA ALA A 317 12.51 -29.56 -34.19
C ALA A 317 13.88 -28.85 -34.17
N SER A 318 14.10 -27.93 -33.24
CA SER A 318 15.36 -27.20 -33.06
C SER A 318 16.50 -28.09 -32.55
N LEU A 319 16.19 -29.17 -31.82
CA LEU A 319 17.17 -30.15 -31.34
C LEU A 319 17.55 -31.14 -32.46
N SER A 320 16.58 -31.55 -33.28
CA SER A 320 16.80 -32.44 -34.43
C SER A 320 17.71 -31.81 -35.51
N LEU A 321 17.58 -30.50 -35.75
CA LEU A 321 18.43 -29.76 -36.69
C LEU A 321 19.89 -29.60 -36.21
N LYS A 322 20.14 -29.64 -34.89
CA LYS A 322 21.49 -29.54 -34.32
C LYS A 322 22.24 -30.86 -34.24
N SER A 323 21.59 -31.98 -34.56
CA SER A 323 22.21 -33.32 -34.58
C SER A 323 22.64 -33.80 -35.98
N VAL A 324 22.60 -32.93 -36.99
CA VAL A 324 22.95 -33.25 -38.39
C VAL A 324 24.26 -32.59 -38.86
N ASP A 325 24.93 -31.83 -37.98
CA ASP A 325 26.31 -31.33 -38.17
C ASP A 325 27.29 -32.06 -37.22
#